data_AF-A0A0V0GTR5-F1
#
_entry.id   AF-A0A0V0GTR5-F1
#
_cell.length_a   1.000
_cell.length_b   1.000
_cell.length_c   1.000
_cell.angle_alpha   90.00
_cell.angle_beta   90.00
_cell.angle_gamma   90.00
#
_symmetry.space_group_name_H-M   'P 1'
#
loop_
_entity.id
_entity.type
_entity.pdbx_description
1 polymer ?
#
loop_
_entity_poly.entity_id
_entity_poly.type
_entity_poly.pdbx_seq_one_letter_code
_entity_poly.pdbx_strand_id
1 'polypeptide(L)'
;MDIEVDHYATLDLPSGEEGAKLSEIDISKAYRKKALELHPDKKPDDPINAHFNFQKLKASYDILKDEKKRRLFDDVLCMKREMQQQQQDSKRRKMRSEHIFVPDINL
;
A
#
# COMPACT_ATOMS: atom_id res chain seq x y z
N MET A 1 -13.96 -8.20 5.65
CA MET A 1 -13.07 -7.03 5.66
C MET A 1 -12.27 -7.06 4.38
N ASP A 2 -12.48 -6.09 3.49
CA ASP A 2 -11.80 -5.95 2.19
C ASP A 2 -10.35 -5.46 2.38
N ILE A 3 -9.50 -6.29 2.99
CA ILE A 3 -8.10 -5.97 3.30
C ILE A 3 -7.23 -5.95 2.02
N GLU A 4 -7.75 -6.46 0.91
CA GLU A 4 -7.03 -6.51 -0.37
C GLU A 4 -7.03 -5.18 -1.14
N VAL A 5 -7.90 -4.24 -0.78
CA VAL A 5 -7.95 -2.93 -1.45
C VAL A 5 -6.92 -2.01 -0.80
N ASP A 6 -5.97 -1.51 -1.59
CA ASP A 6 -5.00 -0.53 -1.12
C ASP A 6 -5.69 0.83 -0.89
N HIS A 7 -6.17 1.01 0.34
CA HIS A 7 -6.89 2.22 0.76
C HIS A 7 -5.97 3.45 0.74
N TYR A 8 -4.69 3.27 1.05
CA TYR A 8 -3.68 4.33 1.01
C TYR A 8 -3.51 4.88 -0.41
N ALA A 9 -3.32 4.03 -1.41
CA ALA A 9 -3.19 4.41 -2.81
C ALA A 9 -4.45 5.14 -3.34
N THR A 10 -5.63 4.78 -2.83
CA THR A 10 -6.88 5.46 -3.23
C THR A 10 -6.90 6.94 -2.80
N LEU A 11 -6.29 7.25 -1.65
CA LEU A 11 -6.14 8.62 -1.14
C LEU A 11 -4.86 9.31 -1.64
N ASP A 12 -4.09 8.67 -2.54
CA ASP A 12 -2.77 9.14 -2.97
C ASP A 12 -1.75 9.21 -1.82
N LEU A 13 -1.89 8.32 -0.85
CA LEU A 13 -1.00 8.25 0.31
C LEU A 13 0.02 7.13 0.12
N PRO A 14 1.27 7.33 0.57
CA PRO A 14 2.28 6.29 0.55
C PRO A 14 1.86 5.13 1.47
N SER A 15 1.77 3.92 0.90
CA SER A 15 1.52 2.68 1.63
C SER A 15 2.82 2.14 2.22
N GLY A 16 2.78 1.59 3.44
CA GLY A 16 3.94 1.05 4.15
C GLY A 16 4.28 1.81 5.44
N GLU A 17 5.57 1.98 5.72
CA GLU A 17 6.07 2.63 6.96
C GLU A 17 5.70 4.11 7.06
N GLU A 18 5.50 4.78 5.93
CA GLU A 18 4.99 6.16 5.89
C GLU A 18 3.47 6.19 6.14
N GLY A 19 2.74 5.20 5.62
CA GLY A 19 1.31 5.01 5.85
C GLY A 19 0.95 4.79 7.33
N ALA A 20 1.83 4.09 8.05
CA ALA A 20 1.75 3.85 9.50
C ALA A 20 1.89 5.14 10.33
N LYS A 21 2.67 6.11 9.83
CA LYS A 21 2.97 7.37 10.52
C LYS A 21 1.92 8.45 10.29
N LEU A 22 1.06 8.29 9.28
CA LEU A 22 0.03 9.28 8.97
C LEU A 22 -0.98 9.41 10.11
N SER A 23 -1.25 10.64 10.52
CA SER A 23 -2.30 10.92 11.48
C SER A 23 -3.66 11.03 10.78
N GLU A 24 -4.75 10.92 11.54
CA GLU A 24 -6.11 11.19 11.06
C GLU A 24 -6.21 12.55 10.32
N ILE A 25 -5.41 13.52 10.75
CA ILE A 25 -5.34 14.86 10.18
C ILE A 25 -4.80 14.81 8.75
N ASP A 26 -3.74 14.03 8.51
CA ASP A 26 -3.13 13.89 7.18
C ASP A 26 -4.05 13.13 6.23
N ILE A 27 -4.70 12.08 6.72
CA ILE A 27 -5.70 11.30 5.99
C ILE A 27 -6.88 12.20 5.58
N SER A 28 -7.37 13.04 6.50
CA SER A 28 -8.47 13.98 6.24
C SER A 28 -8.09 15.08 5.25
N LYS A 29 -6.85 15.59 5.32
CA LYS A 29 -6.32 16.55 4.34
C LYS A 29 -6.22 15.95 2.94
N ALA A 30 -5.67 14.74 2.82
CA ALA A 30 -5.55 14.03 1.55
C ALA A 30 -6.93 13.71 0.94
N TYR A 31 -7.86 13.22 1.77
CA TYR A 31 -9.25 12.99 1.38
C TYR A 31 -9.90 14.25 0.81
N ARG A 32 -9.78 15.40 1.51
CA ARG A 32 -10.34 16.68 1.02
C ARG A 32 -9.77 17.08 -0.33
N LYS A 33 -8.46 16.94 -0.52
CA LYS A 33 -7.80 17.28 -1.78
C LYS A 33 -8.32 16.42 -2.93
N LYS A 34 -8.31 15.09 -2.73
CA LYS A 34 -8.75 14.12 -3.74
C LYS A 34 -10.25 14.21 -4.04
N ALA A 35 -11.07 14.47 -3.02
CA ALA A 35 -12.51 14.68 -3.16
C ALA A 35 -12.86 15.88 -4.06
N LEU A 36 -12.07 16.96 -3.98
CA LEU A 36 -12.24 18.13 -4.85
C LEU A 36 -11.79 17.85 -6.30
N GLU A 37 -10.79 16.99 -6.49
CA GLU A 37 -10.33 16.57 -7.82
C GLU A 37 -11.31 15.61 -8.52
N LEU A 38 -11.91 14.72 -7.74
CA LEU A 38 -12.87 13.71 -8.20
C LEU A 38 -14.33 14.19 -8.15
N HIS A 39 -14.58 15.46 -7.84
CA HIS A 39 -15.93 15.98 -7.73
C HIS A 39 -16.64 15.95 -9.11
N PRO A 40 -17.88 15.44 -9.20
CA PRO A 40 -18.59 15.30 -10.49
C PRO A 40 -18.80 16.65 -11.20
N ASP A 41 -18.82 17.76 -10.45
CA ASP A 41 -18.88 19.13 -11.00
C ASP A 41 -17.68 19.49 -11.89
N LYS A 42 -16.48 18.99 -11.59
CA LYS A 42 -15.26 19.22 -12.39
C LYS A 42 -15.05 18.20 -13.51
N LYS A 43 -15.79 17.09 -13.48
CA LYS A 43 -15.74 16.00 -14.48
C LYS A 43 -17.13 15.79 -15.10
N PRO A 44 -17.68 16.78 -15.81
CA PRO A 44 -18.98 16.64 -16.47
C PRO A 44 -18.96 15.61 -17.61
N ASP A 45 -17.78 15.26 -18.12
CA ASP A 45 -17.57 14.30 -19.21
C ASP A 45 -17.77 12.83 -18.77
N ASP A 46 -17.55 12.53 -17.48
CA ASP A 46 -17.50 11.16 -16.93
C ASP A 46 -18.16 11.05 -15.53
N PRO A 47 -19.47 11.31 -15.40
CA PRO A 47 -20.15 11.32 -14.10
C PRO A 47 -20.15 9.95 -13.41
N ILE A 48 -20.18 8.85 -14.17
CA ILE A 48 -20.20 7.48 -13.65
C ILE A 48 -18.87 7.15 -12.96
N ASN A 49 -17.75 7.43 -13.63
CA ASN A 49 -16.41 7.22 -13.07
C ASN A 49 -16.15 8.15 -11.89
N ALA A 50 -16.58 9.42 -11.96
CA ALA A 50 -16.44 10.35 -10.83
C ALA A 50 -17.18 9.83 -9.59
N HIS A 51 -18.43 9.37 -9.75
CA HIS A 51 -19.20 8.80 -8.64
C HIS A 51 -18.56 7.55 -8.04
N PHE A 52 -18.12 6.60 -8.88
CA PHE A 52 -17.47 5.38 -8.44
C PHE A 52 -16.17 5.66 -7.67
N ASN A 53 -15.31 6.53 -8.22
CA ASN A 53 -14.06 6.91 -7.57
C ASN A 53 -14.33 7.66 -6.26
N PHE A 54 -15.34 8.52 -6.21
CA PHE A 54 -15.73 9.23 -4.98
C PHE A 54 -16.25 8.27 -3.91
N GLN A 55 -17.07 7.30 -4.28
CA GLN A 55 -17.56 6.27 -3.35
C GLN A 55 -16.39 5.42 -2.82
N LYS A 56 -15.46 5.03 -3.70
CA LYS A 56 -14.25 4.29 -3.32
C LYS A 56 -13.36 5.12 -2.38
N LEU A 57 -13.18 6.40 -2.68
CA LEU A 57 -12.43 7.35 -1.84
C LEU A 57 -13.06 7.44 -0.43
N LYS A 58 -14.38 7.59 -0.35
CA LYS A 58 -15.12 7.69 0.91
C LYS A 58 -15.01 6.39 1.73
N ALA A 59 -15.15 5.23 1.07
CA ALA A 59 -14.99 3.93 1.73
C ALA A 59 -13.56 3.75 2.29
N SER A 60 -12.54 4.11 1.51
CA SER A 60 -11.15 4.08 1.97
C SER A 60 -10.89 5.03 3.14
N TYR A 61 -11.46 6.24 3.11
CA TYR A 61 -11.34 7.20 4.22
C TYR A 61 -11.97 6.68 5.51
N ASP A 62 -13.16 6.07 5.44
CA ASP A 62 -13.83 5.49 6.61
C ASP A 62 -13.00 4.36 7.26
N ILE A 63 -12.28 3.60 6.45
CA ILE A 63 -11.40 2.53 6.91
C ILE A 63 -10.13 3.08 7.54
N LEU A 64 -9.47 4.05 6.89
CA LEU A 64 -8.22 4.63 7.38
C LEU A 64 -8.41 5.52 8.62
N LYS A 65 -9.60 6.11 8.77
CA LYS A 65 -9.99 6.86 9.97
C LYS A 65 -10.11 5.96 11.19
N ASP A 66 -10.45 4.69 11.00
CA ASP A 66 -10.64 3.75 12.11
C ASP A 66 -9.29 3.18 12.59
N GLU A 67 -8.89 3.57 13.80
CA GLU A 67 -7.63 3.15 14.41
C GLU A 67 -7.49 1.62 14.54
N LYS A 68 -8.60 0.88 14.70
CA LYS A 68 -8.56 -0.58 14.82
C LYS A 68 -8.17 -1.23 13.49
N LYS A 69 -8.74 -0.74 12.38
CA LYS A 69 -8.41 -1.23 11.04
C LYS A 69 -6.97 -0.85 10.68
N ARG A 70 -6.52 0.35 11.07
CA ARG A 70 -5.13 0.79 10.89
C ARG A 70 -4.15 -0.13 11.61
N ARG A 71 -4.40 -0.42 12.90
CA ARG A 71 -3.58 -1.36 13.68
C ARG A 71 -3.45 -2.73 13.05
N LEU A 72 -4.56 -3.31 12.56
CA LEU A 72 -4.53 -4.61 11.89
C LEU A 72 -3.68 -4.58 10.61
N PHE A 73 -3.74 -3.48 9.87
CA PHE A 73 -2.96 -3.31 8.65
C PHE A 73 -1.47 -3.12 8.94
N ASP A 74 -1.13 -2.34 9.97
CA ASP A 74 0.24 -2.17 10.49
C ASP A 74 0.85 -3.51 10.93
N ASP A 75 0.08 -4.32 11.65
CA ASP A 75 0.51 -5.65 12.12
C ASP A 75 0.82 -6.59 10.94
N VAL A 76 -0.06 -6.59 9.93
CA VAL A 76 0.14 -7.37 8.68
C VAL A 76 1.35 -6.85 7.90
N LEU A 77 1.55 -5.53 7.79
CA LEU A 77 2.70 -4.94 7.10
C LEU A 77 4.03 -5.34 7.76
N CYS A 78 4.07 -5.33 9.09
CA CYS A 78 5.23 -5.78 9.87
C CYS A 78 5.57 -7.24 9.53
N MET A 79 4.58 -8.13 9.64
CA MET A 79 4.73 -9.56 9.31
C MET A 79 5.16 -9.79 7.85
N LYS A 80 4.58 -9.03 6.91
CA LYS A 80 4.84 -9.18 5.47
C LYS A 80 6.26 -8.78 5.11
N ARG A 81 6.80 -7.74 5.76
CA ARG A 81 8.19 -7.31 5.60
C ARG A 81 9.18 -8.35 6.13
N GLU A 82 8.89 -8.94 7.29
CA GLU A 82 9.71 -10.01 7.86
C GLU A 82 9.71 -11.26 6.97
N MET A 83 8.55 -11.69 6.48
CA MET A 83 8.47 -12.82 5.54
C MET A 83 9.23 -12.54 4.23
N GLN A 84 9.10 -11.34 3.66
CA GLN A 84 9.87 -10.96 2.46
C GLN A 84 11.38 -11.00 2.72
N GLN A 85 11.82 -10.53 3.88
CA GLN A 85 13.22 -10.50 4.25
C GLN A 85 13.78 -11.92 4.46
N GLN A 86 13.04 -12.80 5.14
CA GLN A 86 13.41 -14.22 5.27
C GLN A 86 13.50 -14.93 3.92
N GLN A 87 12.57 -14.64 3.00
CA GLN A 87 12.54 -15.26 1.69
C GLN A 87 13.70 -14.77 0.81
N GLN A 88 14.11 -13.50 0.94
CA GLN A 88 15.30 -12.96 0.28
C GLN A 88 16.61 -13.50 0.89
N ASP A 89 16.70 -13.61 2.21
CA ASP A 89 17.90 -14.13 2.88
C ASP A 89 18.15 -15.59 2.52
N SER A 90 17.08 -16.40 2.50
CA SER A 90 17.11 -17.80 2.06
C SER A 90 17.57 -17.93 0.60
N LYS A 91 17.07 -17.04 -0.29
CA LYS A 91 17.52 -16.98 -1.70
C LYS A 91 18.98 -16.55 -1.81
N ARG A 92 19.43 -15.53 -1.05
CA ARG A 92 20.83 -15.08 -1.01
C ARG A 92 21.79 -16.18 -0.52
N ARG A 93 21.41 -16.91 0.52
CA ARG A 93 22.17 -18.07 1.02
C ARG A 93 22.28 -19.16 -0.03
N LYS A 94 21.18 -19.51 -0.69
CA LYS A 94 21.16 -20.54 -1.73
C LYS A 94 22.01 -20.16 -2.95
N MET A 95 21.96 -18.90 -3.39
CA MET A 95 22.80 -18.38 -4.48
C MET A 95 24.30 -18.38 -4.13
N ARG A 96 24.66 -18.13 -2.86
CA ARG A 96 26.06 -18.18 -2.41
C ARG A 96 26.59 -19.61 -2.28
N SER A 97 25.73 -20.60 -2.04
CA SER A 97 26.09 -22.01 -2.05
C SER A 97 26.20 -22.60 -3.46
N GLU A 98 25.38 -22.13 -4.41
CA GLU A 98 25.42 -22.59 -5.81
C GLU A 98 26.61 -22.01 -6.60
N HIS A 99 27.17 -20.88 -6.17
CA HIS A 99 28.27 -20.18 -6.88
C HIS A 99 29.68 -20.49 -6.35
N ILE A 100 29.85 -21.51 -5.48
CA ILE A 100 31.17 -22.00 -5.04
C ILE A 100 31.45 -23.34 -5.72
N PHE A 101 31.56 -23.33 -7.06
CA PHE A 101 32.29 -24.35 -7.81
C PHE A 101 32.60 -23.81 -9.22
N VAL A 102 33.51 -22.85 -9.31
CA VAL A 102 34.33 -22.71 -10.52
C VAL A 102 35.65 -23.43 -10.23
N PRO A 103 35.78 -24.74 -10.53
CA PRO A 103 37.08 -25.36 -10.58
C PRO A 103 37.78 -24.74 -11.79
N ASP A 104 38.84 -24.01 -11.49
CA ASP A 104 39.80 -23.49 -12.46
C ASP A 104 40.53 -24.69 -13.09
N ILE A 105 39.92 -25.38 -14.07
CA ILE A 105 40.59 -26.45 -14.81
C ILE A 105 40.04 -26.55 -16.23
N ASN A 106 40.84 -26.09 -17.19
CA ASN A 106 41.39 -26.85 -18.34
C ASN A 106 42.02 -25.81 -19.28
N LEU A 107 43.35 -25.64 -19.18
CA LEU A 107 44.40 -26.24 -20.01
C LEU A 107 44.67 -25.41 -21.27
#